data_AF-A0A1M8A1P0-F1
#
_entry.id   AF-A0A1M8A1P0-F1
#
_cell.length_a   1.000
_cell.length_b   1.000
_cell.length_c   1.000
_cell.angle_alpha   90.00
_cell.angle_beta   90.00
_cell.angle_gamma   90.00
#
_symmetry.space_group_name_H-M   'P 1'
#
loop_
_entity.id
_entity.type
_entity.pdbx_description
1 polymer ?
#
loop_
_entity_poly.entity_id
_entity_poly.type
_entity_poly.pdbx_seq_one_letter_code
_entity_poly.pdbx_strand_id
1 'polypeptide(L)'
;MDEAALRAMLPAGFGQAGGDPEAYSAVSERVDDGEFADDDEFEDEDEEPANEAPAERREYTDEAQAEASGSGDEAQTGRSRRGDEAPDTAAQHERRWTHLADYANMPLTQSIVLKDHTKTVSALGIDPSGARLATGSHDYLVKLWDFGGMTTSLRTFKSFEPAENYPVVQLAFSPYSKNLLCLCASTQARVYDYDGHEIALYKKGDIFMRDMRHTTGHISDITCGGWHPLDDQVFYTAGSDSTVRLWDMHHKASQTSVIVVRSKERGTKTKVTAAAMAPDAQSILASGQDGALYVWSTTGNLARPSLTVQQAHTPGTGATCLAVSACGTKLASRGADDTLKLWDLRQLRTPLHVRDDLPNGNDHTDVLFSPNGQQLLTGTASVTQGSTTPTDLRSQWGQIVALSAQDLSMELVYPVDRTSVNRVAWHPRLNQVFATTRGGDVHIYYDAEASQLGAKLALRKRARDRTNHYAADPSTTDPYADVPIMVPEEEEDDYFDPVYKKPQFPRDPRNTRVPERPLEGRGKNGRIGRSALQPLVAELWEGDLRAEDPREALLKYADKAKKDPRFTSVYAKTQPKTIFAEDDTKSQDAQ
;
A
#
# COMPACT_ATOMS: atom_id res chain seq x y z
N MET A 1 35.02 39.12 -34.91
CA MET A 1 33.92 38.62 -34.04
C MET A 1 33.51 39.82 -33.21
N ASP A 2 32.54 40.55 -33.73
CA ASP A 2 32.28 41.93 -33.34
C ASP A 2 31.59 42.04 -31.99
N GLU A 3 32.08 42.94 -31.15
CA GLU A 3 31.60 43.27 -29.80
C GLU A 3 30.11 43.68 -29.77
N ALA A 4 29.57 44.08 -30.93
CA ALA A 4 28.17 44.36 -31.16
C ALA A 4 27.26 43.10 -31.10
N ALA A 5 27.77 41.93 -31.49
CA ALA A 5 27.01 40.67 -31.45
C ALA A 5 26.85 40.11 -30.02
N LEU A 6 27.80 40.43 -29.13
CA LEU A 6 27.78 40.01 -27.72
C LEU A 6 26.78 40.81 -26.87
N ARG A 7 26.53 42.08 -27.21
CA ARG A 7 25.51 42.90 -26.52
C ARG A 7 24.06 42.52 -26.85
N ALA A 8 23.83 41.80 -27.95
CA ALA A 8 22.49 41.35 -28.34
C ALA A 8 22.05 40.05 -27.65
N MET A 9 22.95 39.35 -26.94
CA MET A 9 22.67 38.07 -26.27
C MET A 9 22.35 38.20 -24.76
N LEU A 10 22.33 39.41 -24.21
CA LEU A 10 21.98 39.66 -22.80
C LEU A 10 20.51 40.12 -22.68
N PRO A 11 19.69 39.50 -21.82
CA PRO A 11 18.29 39.90 -21.65
C PRO A 11 18.20 41.31 -21.04
N ALA A 12 17.81 42.28 -21.87
CA ALA A 12 17.42 43.61 -21.43
C ALA A 12 15.99 43.56 -20.91
N GLY A 13 15.82 43.48 -19.59
CA GLY A 13 14.49 43.45 -18.99
C GLY A 13 14.49 43.17 -17.50
N PHE A 14 15.19 43.99 -16.71
CA PHE A 14 15.02 44.00 -15.26
C PHE A 14 14.94 45.45 -14.78
N GLY A 15 13.74 45.88 -14.39
CA GLY A 15 13.49 47.13 -13.68
C GLY A 15 13.37 48.39 -14.55
N GLN A 16 12.19 48.64 -15.12
CA GLN A 16 11.72 50.00 -15.38
C GLN A 16 10.36 50.18 -14.72
N ALA A 17 10.36 50.94 -13.62
CA ALA A 17 9.18 51.48 -12.98
C ALA A 17 8.76 52.73 -13.77
N GLY A 18 7.59 52.69 -14.40
CA GLY A 18 6.88 53.87 -14.88
C GLY A 18 5.78 54.22 -13.89
N GLY A 19 5.85 55.41 -13.29
CA GLY A 19 4.84 55.95 -12.40
C GLY A 19 5.20 57.39 -12.04
N ASP A 20 4.33 58.32 -12.44
CA ASP A 20 4.53 59.77 -12.44
C ASP A 20 4.77 60.38 -11.05
N PRO A 21 5.56 61.47 -10.93
CA PRO A 21 5.91 62.07 -9.65
C PRO A 21 5.03 63.28 -9.32
N GLU A 22 3.81 63.08 -8.83
CA GLU A 22 2.98 64.16 -8.27
C GLU A 22 1.92 63.60 -7.31
N ALA A 23 2.30 63.45 -6.02
CA ALA A 23 1.39 63.48 -4.86
C ALA A 23 2.14 63.09 -3.57
N TYR A 24 2.92 64.02 -3.00
CA TYR A 24 3.32 63.96 -1.59
C TYR A 24 3.20 65.35 -0.98
N SER A 25 2.01 65.66 -0.47
CA SER A 25 1.84 66.58 0.65
C SER A 25 0.40 66.51 1.16
N ALA A 26 0.17 65.83 2.28
CA ALA A 26 -0.74 66.28 3.33
C ALA A 26 -0.83 65.27 4.48
N VAL A 27 -0.95 65.85 5.67
CA VAL A 27 -1.47 65.31 6.94
C VAL A 27 -0.46 64.65 7.88
N SER A 28 0.19 65.52 8.63
CA SER A 28 0.62 65.33 10.00
C SER A 28 -0.57 65.36 10.98
N GLU A 29 -0.37 64.74 12.14
CA GLU A 29 -1.01 64.95 13.45
C GLU A 29 -2.49 64.55 13.63
N ARG A 30 -2.70 63.51 14.46
CA ARG A 30 -3.36 63.69 15.77
C ARG A 30 -3.07 62.52 16.72
N VAL A 31 -2.62 62.94 17.90
CA VAL A 31 -2.53 62.21 19.16
C VAL A 31 -3.95 61.93 19.66
N ASP A 32 -4.21 60.74 20.19
CA ASP A 32 -4.96 60.59 21.44
C ASP A 32 -4.69 59.25 22.10
N ASP A 33 -4.44 59.35 23.39
CA ASP A 33 -4.07 58.31 24.35
C ASP A 33 -5.27 57.44 24.74
N GLY A 34 -5.00 56.18 25.07
CA GLY A 34 -6.02 55.21 25.52
C GLY A 34 -5.38 54.02 26.21
N GLU A 35 -5.17 54.19 27.50
CA GLU A 35 -4.61 53.30 28.52
C GLU A 35 -5.42 52.01 28.84
N PHE A 36 -4.70 51.02 29.41
CA PHE A 36 -5.13 49.86 30.25
C PHE A 36 -6.07 48.80 29.62
N ALA A 37 -5.90 47.49 29.79
CA ALA A 37 -5.36 46.74 30.92
C ALA A 37 -4.72 45.40 30.50
N ASP A 38 -3.66 45.03 31.22
CA ASP A 38 -3.25 43.64 31.47
C ASP A 38 -4.34 42.95 32.31
N ASP A 39 -4.66 41.69 32.04
CA ASP A 39 -5.18 40.70 33.00
C ASP A 39 -5.23 39.32 32.30
N ASP A 40 -4.17 38.53 32.46
CA ASP A 40 -4.17 37.08 32.23
C ASP A 40 -3.46 36.43 33.44
N GLU A 41 -4.18 36.28 34.55
CA GLU A 41 -3.83 35.37 35.65
C GLU A 41 -4.93 34.28 35.78
N PHE A 42 -4.47 33.04 35.58
CA PHE A 42 -4.87 31.76 36.18
C PHE A 42 -6.21 31.63 36.92
N GLU A 43 -6.97 30.59 36.59
CA GLU A 43 -7.52 29.66 37.60
C GLU A 43 -7.86 28.29 36.98
N ASP A 44 -7.25 27.24 37.55
CA ASP A 44 -7.60 25.83 37.40
C ASP A 44 -8.87 25.57 38.22
N GLU A 45 -9.92 24.97 37.64
CA GLU A 45 -10.99 24.33 38.41
C GLU A 45 -11.41 23.01 37.75
N ASP A 46 -10.97 21.92 38.39
CA ASP A 46 -11.63 20.62 38.42
C ASP A 46 -13.04 20.78 39.03
N GLU A 47 -14.09 20.24 38.42
CA GLU A 47 -15.24 19.69 39.16
C GLU A 47 -16.19 18.88 38.25
N GLU A 48 -16.28 17.57 38.53
CA GLU A 48 -17.40 16.72 38.12
C GLU A 48 -18.63 17.02 38.99
N PRO A 49 -19.85 16.96 38.43
CA PRO A 49 -21.02 16.69 39.25
C PRO A 49 -21.57 15.27 39.02
N ALA A 50 -21.44 14.47 40.08
CA ALA A 50 -22.25 13.29 40.35
C ALA A 50 -23.73 13.67 40.41
N ASN A 51 -24.59 12.85 39.80
CA ASN A 51 -26.04 12.91 40.05
C ASN A 51 -26.58 11.49 40.22
N GLU A 52 -26.79 11.13 41.49
CA GLU A 52 -27.47 9.91 41.92
C GLU A 52 -28.99 10.11 41.88
N ALA A 53 -29.71 9.14 41.31
CA ALA A 53 -31.14 8.93 41.57
C ALA A 53 -31.46 7.42 41.47
N PRO A 54 -32.47 6.92 42.21
CA PRO A 54 -32.35 5.67 42.95
C PRO A 54 -32.83 4.44 42.17
N ALA A 55 -32.13 3.32 42.42
CA ALA A 55 -32.51 2.00 41.96
C ALA A 55 -33.54 1.37 42.91
N GLU A 56 -34.77 1.18 42.45
CA GLU A 56 -35.73 0.28 43.08
C GLU A 56 -35.29 -1.17 42.83
N ARG A 57 -34.82 -1.84 43.88
CA ARG A 57 -34.67 -3.30 43.92
C ARG A 57 -36.05 -3.95 43.86
N ARG A 58 -36.30 -4.74 42.82
CA ARG A 58 -37.31 -5.80 42.85
C ARG A 58 -36.58 -7.13 43.03
N GLU A 59 -36.80 -7.71 44.19
CA GLU A 59 -36.33 -9.05 44.55
C GLU A 59 -36.98 -10.08 43.62
N TYR A 60 -36.15 -10.96 43.05
CA TYR A 60 -36.59 -12.15 42.33
C TYR A 60 -36.33 -13.34 43.25
N THR A 61 -37.39 -13.96 43.72
CA THR A 61 -37.34 -15.25 44.42
C THR A 61 -37.53 -16.36 43.41
N ASP A 62 -36.56 -17.28 43.36
CA ASP A 62 -36.65 -18.59 42.74
C ASP A 62 -37.82 -19.38 43.33
N GLU A 63 -38.63 -20.03 42.47
CA GLU A 63 -39.32 -21.30 42.75
C GLU A 63 -40.19 -21.70 41.56
N ALA A 64 -39.83 -22.79 40.87
CA ALA A 64 -40.79 -23.63 40.14
C ALA A 64 -40.16 -25.02 39.89
N GLN A 65 -40.30 -25.89 40.89
CA GLN A 65 -40.25 -27.34 40.70
C GLN A 65 -41.59 -27.85 40.18
N ALA A 66 -41.47 -29.00 39.51
CA ALA A 66 -42.48 -29.80 38.84
C ALA A 66 -43.80 -30.01 39.59
N GLU A 67 -44.90 -30.12 38.84
CA GLU A 67 -45.90 -31.17 39.06
C GLU A 67 -46.52 -31.64 37.74
N ALA A 68 -46.66 -32.96 37.64
CA ALA A 68 -47.40 -33.69 36.63
C ALA A 68 -48.70 -34.24 37.26
N SER A 69 -49.69 -34.54 36.40
CA SER A 69 -50.97 -35.27 36.60
C SER A 69 -52.19 -34.38 36.30
N GLY A 70 -53.26 -34.82 35.63
CA GLY A 70 -53.65 -36.09 35.03
C GLY A 70 -55.11 -36.02 34.53
N SER A 71 -55.61 -37.15 34.00
CA SER A 71 -57.01 -37.47 33.60
C SER A 71 -57.51 -36.79 32.30
N GLY A 72 -58.03 -37.48 31.27
CA GLY A 72 -59.24 -38.34 31.23
C GLY A 72 -60.42 -37.46 30.75
N ASP A 73 -61.28 -37.75 29.77
CA ASP A 73 -61.69 -38.96 29.07
C ASP A 73 -62.52 -38.54 27.81
N GLU A 74 -62.88 -39.51 26.98
CA GLU A 74 -63.45 -39.46 25.63
C GLU A 74 -64.77 -38.69 25.40
N ALA A 75 -64.97 -38.15 24.18
CA ALA A 75 -66.29 -38.05 23.54
C ALA A 75 -66.20 -38.04 21.99
N GLN A 76 -66.98 -38.92 21.38
CA GLN A 76 -67.09 -39.22 19.95
C GLN A 76 -67.69 -38.07 19.11
N THR A 77 -67.31 -37.97 17.84
CA THR A 77 -68.17 -38.14 16.63
C THR A 77 -67.64 -37.35 15.41
N GLY A 78 -67.80 -37.93 14.21
CA GLY A 78 -68.01 -37.15 12.98
C GLY A 78 -66.90 -37.20 11.92
N ARG A 79 -67.10 -38.02 10.89
CA ARG A 79 -66.35 -38.06 9.62
C ARG A 79 -66.13 -36.67 8.99
N SER A 80 -64.92 -36.42 8.47
CA SER A 80 -64.76 -35.99 7.05
C SER A 80 -63.34 -36.30 6.55
N ARG A 81 -63.25 -36.87 5.34
CA ARG A 81 -62.00 -36.99 4.57
C ARG A 81 -61.65 -35.62 4.01
N ARG A 82 -60.50 -35.06 4.38
CA ARG A 82 -59.70 -34.13 3.58
C ARG A 82 -58.23 -34.41 3.88
N GLY A 83 -57.41 -34.42 2.83
CA GLY A 83 -56.02 -34.86 2.88
C GLY A 83 -55.17 -33.98 3.80
N ASP A 84 -54.49 -34.63 4.73
CA ASP A 84 -53.40 -34.05 5.51
C ASP A 84 -52.12 -34.08 4.66
N GLU A 85 -51.92 -33.04 3.84
CA GLU A 85 -50.56 -32.58 3.53
C GLU A 85 -50.07 -31.79 4.74
N ALA A 86 -49.40 -32.48 5.66
CA ALA A 86 -48.62 -31.79 6.68
C ALA A 86 -47.58 -30.91 5.96
N PRO A 87 -47.44 -29.61 6.29
CA PRO A 87 -46.36 -28.82 5.73
C PRO A 87 -45.05 -29.39 6.27
N ASP A 88 -44.34 -30.00 5.33
CA ASP A 88 -43.04 -30.63 5.44
C ASP A 88 -42.00 -29.59 5.94
N THR A 89 -42.06 -29.25 7.22
CA THR A 89 -41.30 -28.16 7.84
C THR A 89 -39.83 -28.51 7.96
N ALA A 90 -39.51 -29.80 8.05
CA ALA A 90 -38.15 -30.32 7.95
C ALA A 90 -37.60 -30.24 6.52
N ALA A 91 -38.40 -30.60 5.51
CA ALA A 91 -38.00 -30.48 4.10
C ALA A 91 -37.92 -29.02 3.63
N GLN A 92 -38.72 -28.12 4.20
CA GLN A 92 -38.60 -26.67 3.98
C GLN A 92 -37.34 -26.10 4.63
N HIS A 93 -36.92 -26.63 5.78
CA HIS A 93 -35.63 -26.26 6.39
C HIS A 93 -34.45 -26.76 5.54
N GLU A 94 -34.48 -27.99 5.01
CA GLU A 94 -33.46 -28.50 4.08
C GLU A 94 -33.45 -27.76 2.73
N ARG A 95 -34.62 -27.44 2.17
CA ARG A 95 -34.75 -26.67 0.91
C ARG A 95 -34.30 -25.21 1.03
N ARG A 96 -34.20 -24.67 2.26
CA ARG A 96 -33.70 -23.32 2.50
C ARG A 96 -32.16 -23.25 2.45
N TRP A 97 -31.48 -24.38 2.61
CA TRP A 97 -30.02 -24.50 2.50
C TRP A 97 -29.55 -24.85 1.09
N THR A 98 -30.42 -25.39 0.23
CA THR A 98 -30.10 -25.65 -1.18
C THR A 98 -30.11 -24.39 -2.06
N HIS A 99 -30.67 -23.27 -1.57
CA HIS A 99 -30.70 -22.01 -2.31
C HIS A 99 -29.42 -21.17 -2.20
N LEU A 100 -28.44 -21.53 -1.37
CA LEU A 100 -27.14 -20.82 -1.36
C LEU A 100 -26.39 -21.00 -2.70
N ALA A 101 -26.68 -22.08 -3.43
CA ALA A 101 -26.13 -22.35 -4.76
C ALA A 101 -26.81 -21.53 -5.88
N ASP A 102 -28.05 -21.08 -5.68
CA ASP A 102 -28.85 -20.42 -6.72
C ASP A 102 -28.68 -18.89 -6.75
N TYR A 103 -28.18 -18.29 -5.66
CA TYR A 103 -27.91 -16.86 -5.63
C TYR A 103 -26.51 -16.56 -6.18
N ALA A 104 -26.46 -16.51 -7.51
CA ALA A 104 -25.55 -15.66 -8.30
C ALA A 104 -24.06 -16.05 -8.37
N ASN A 105 -23.70 -17.29 -8.71
CA ASN A 105 -22.30 -17.67 -9.08
C ASN A 105 -21.21 -17.24 -8.07
N MET A 106 -21.61 -16.84 -6.86
CA MET A 106 -20.74 -16.16 -5.91
C MET A 106 -20.01 -17.23 -5.10
N PRO A 107 -18.68 -17.15 -4.99
CA PRO A 107 -17.89 -18.27 -4.53
C PRO A 107 -17.83 -18.31 -2.99
N LEU A 108 -18.94 -18.67 -2.32
CA LEU A 108 -19.08 -18.64 -0.85
C LEU A 108 -19.26 -20.03 -0.21
N THR A 109 -19.15 -21.11 -0.97
CA THR A 109 -19.42 -22.48 -0.48
C THR A 109 -18.34 -22.95 0.50
N GLN A 110 -17.08 -22.59 0.27
CA GLN A 110 -15.95 -22.95 1.11
C GLN A 110 -15.14 -21.72 1.52
N SER A 111 -14.47 -21.80 2.67
CA SER A 111 -13.64 -20.72 3.19
C SER A 111 -12.27 -21.21 3.64
N ILE A 112 -11.27 -20.34 3.47
CA ILE A 112 -9.92 -20.46 4.00
C ILE A 112 -9.65 -19.20 4.82
N VAL A 113 -8.95 -19.34 5.95
CA VAL A 113 -8.60 -18.18 6.79
C VAL A 113 -7.09 -18.10 6.94
N LEU A 114 -6.53 -16.93 6.60
CA LEU A 114 -5.14 -16.59 6.84
C LEU A 114 -5.03 -15.82 8.16
N LYS A 115 -4.44 -16.44 9.18
CA LYS A 115 -4.33 -15.90 10.54
C LYS A 115 -2.88 -15.57 10.87
N ASP A 116 -2.40 -14.44 10.38
CA ASP A 116 -1.02 -14.02 10.64
C ASP A 116 -0.90 -12.58 11.14
N HIS A 117 -1.82 -11.67 10.81
CA HIS A 117 -1.81 -10.31 11.37
C HIS A 117 -2.35 -10.31 12.81
N THR A 118 -1.87 -9.39 13.64
CA THR A 118 -2.27 -9.25 15.05
C THR A 118 -3.30 -8.15 15.27
N LYS A 119 -3.31 -7.12 14.42
CA LYS A 119 -4.27 -6.02 14.39
C LYS A 119 -5.04 -6.02 13.08
N THR A 120 -5.89 -5.01 12.94
CA THR A 120 -6.84 -4.84 11.86
C THR A 120 -6.15 -4.77 10.50
N VAL A 121 -6.61 -5.59 9.56
CA VAL A 121 -6.13 -5.59 8.18
C VAL A 121 -6.89 -4.51 7.40
N SER A 122 -6.18 -3.44 7.09
CA SER A 122 -6.67 -2.22 6.44
C SER A 122 -6.53 -2.26 4.92
N ALA A 123 -5.54 -2.99 4.40
CA ALA A 123 -5.20 -3.01 2.99
C ALA A 123 -5.17 -4.44 2.45
N LEU A 124 -5.73 -4.60 1.26
CA LEU A 124 -5.74 -5.86 0.51
C LEU A 124 -5.42 -5.57 -0.95
N GLY A 125 -4.44 -6.27 -1.50
CA GLY A 125 -4.13 -6.29 -2.93
C GLY A 125 -4.11 -7.73 -3.44
N ILE A 126 -4.65 -7.96 -4.63
CA ILE A 126 -4.58 -9.24 -5.33
C ILE A 126 -3.91 -9.03 -6.68
N ASP A 127 -2.99 -9.92 -7.03
CA ASP A 127 -2.37 -9.95 -8.35
C ASP A 127 -3.43 -10.20 -9.44
N PRO A 128 -3.44 -9.48 -10.58
CA PRO A 128 -4.31 -9.76 -11.73
C PRO A 128 -4.24 -11.21 -12.26
N SER A 129 -3.15 -11.94 -12.01
CA SER A 129 -3.02 -13.37 -12.30
C SER A 129 -3.66 -14.26 -11.24
N GLY A 130 -3.83 -13.75 -10.03
CA GLY A 130 -4.37 -14.47 -8.88
C GLY A 130 -3.36 -15.39 -8.18
N ALA A 131 -2.06 -15.33 -8.54
CA ALA A 131 -1.03 -16.15 -7.92
C ALA A 131 -0.59 -15.61 -6.55
N ARG A 132 -0.53 -14.28 -6.41
CA ARG A 132 -0.08 -13.61 -5.18
C ARG A 132 -1.16 -12.74 -4.56
N LEU A 133 -1.08 -12.59 -3.25
CA LEU A 133 -1.92 -11.73 -2.44
C LEU A 133 -1.03 -10.93 -1.47
N ALA A 134 -1.36 -9.66 -1.28
CA ALA A 134 -0.66 -8.78 -0.35
C ALA A 134 -1.66 -8.23 0.66
N THR A 135 -1.33 -8.33 1.94
CA THR A 135 -2.15 -7.80 3.03
C THR A 135 -1.35 -6.82 3.88
N GLY A 136 -1.98 -5.70 4.21
CA GLY A 136 -1.40 -4.65 5.03
C GLY A 136 -2.27 -4.43 6.26
N SER A 137 -1.61 -4.29 7.41
CA SER A 137 -2.27 -4.17 8.70
C SER A 137 -1.85 -2.88 9.41
N HIS A 138 -2.61 -2.51 10.44
CA HIS A 138 -2.20 -1.56 11.48
C HIS A 138 -1.07 -2.07 12.38
N ASP A 139 -0.61 -3.30 12.16
CA ASP A 139 0.65 -3.84 12.71
C ASP A 139 1.89 -3.26 12.03
N TYR A 140 1.72 -2.33 11.07
CA TYR A 140 2.78 -1.75 10.25
C TYR A 140 3.43 -2.74 9.26
N LEU A 141 3.02 -4.02 9.30
CA LEU A 141 3.54 -5.06 8.43
C LEU A 141 2.74 -5.19 7.14
N VAL A 142 3.47 -5.36 6.04
CA VAL A 142 2.96 -5.94 4.80
C VAL A 142 3.34 -7.40 4.77
N LYS A 143 2.34 -8.25 4.53
CA LYS A 143 2.48 -9.69 4.42
C LYS A 143 2.14 -10.12 3.00
N LEU A 144 3.08 -10.79 2.36
CA LEU A 144 2.94 -11.34 1.02
C LEU A 144 2.63 -12.83 1.11
N TRP A 145 1.71 -13.25 0.25
CA TRP A 145 1.18 -14.60 0.16
C TRP A 145 1.35 -15.08 -1.28
N ASP A 146 1.91 -16.26 -1.44
CA ASP A 146 2.01 -16.92 -2.74
C ASP A 146 1.25 -18.24 -2.68
N PHE A 147 0.12 -18.32 -3.37
CA PHE A 147 -0.71 -19.52 -3.35
C PHE A 147 -0.05 -20.70 -4.06
N GLY A 148 0.87 -20.44 -4.98
CA GLY A 148 1.64 -21.47 -5.67
C GLY A 148 2.70 -22.09 -4.76
N GLY A 149 3.40 -21.28 -3.97
CA GLY A 149 4.43 -21.75 -3.02
C GLY A 149 3.90 -22.24 -1.68
N MET A 150 2.73 -21.75 -1.25
CA MET A 150 2.15 -22.04 0.05
C MET A 150 1.62 -23.47 0.15
N THR A 151 1.66 -24.02 1.36
CA THR A 151 1.10 -25.34 1.71
C THR A 151 -0.17 -25.18 2.53
N THR A 152 -0.80 -26.28 2.92
CA THR A 152 -1.96 -26.31 3.84
C THR A 152 -1.72 -25.61 5.18
N SER A 153 -0.46 -25.32 5.55
CA SER A 153 -0.13 -24.53 6.75
C SER A 153 -0.41 -23.04 6.61
N LEU A 154 -0.73 -22.56 5.40
CA LEU A 154 -1.16 -21.19 5.12
C LEU A 154 -0.24 -20.12 5.76
N ARG A 155 1.08 -20.28 5.62
CA ARG A 155 2.05 -19.31 6.13
C ARG A 155 2.38 -18.25 5.10
N THR A 156 2.72 -17.07 5.60
CA THR A 156 3.23 -15.99 4.77
C THR A 156 4.51 -16.39 4.05
N PHE A 157 4.62 -15.91 2.81
CA PHE A 157 5.82 -16.06 2.00
C PHE A 157 6.93 -15.11 2.49
N LYS A 158 6.55 -13.85 2.74
CA LYS A 158 7.45 -12.80 3.22
C LYS A 158 6.66 -11.77 4.01
N SER A 159 7.25 -11.27 5.10
CA SER A 159 6.74 -10.13 5.85
C SER A 159 7.82 -9.06 5.95
N PHE A 160 7.44 -7.80 5.83
CA PHE A 160 8.33 -6.66 6.02
C PHE A 160 7.55 -5.41 6.42
N GLU A 161 8.26 -4.45 7.01
CA GLU A 161 7.71 -3.16 7.40
C GLU A 161 8.14 -2.11 6.36
N PRO A 162 7.22 -1.59 5.54
CA PRO A 162 7.56 -0.65 4.48
C PRO A 162 7.92 0.75 5.00
N ALA A 163 7.29 1.20 6.08
CA ALA A 163 7.47 2.51 6.66
C ALA A 163 7.37 2.37 8.18
N GLU A 164 8.46 2.70 8.88
CA GLU A 164 8.55 2.55 10.33
C GLU A 164 7.39 3.26 11.03
N ASN A 165 6.62 2.51 11.83
CA ASN A 165 5.50 3.00 12.65
C ASN A 165 4.29 3.60 11.91
N TYR A 166 4.21 3.49 10.57
CA TYR A 166 3.06 3.98 9.82
C TYR A 166 2.15 2.83 9.37
N PRO A 167 0.85 2.84 9.72
CA PRO A 167 -0.05 1.76 9.32
C PRO A 167 -0.18 1.72 7.80
N VAL A 168 -0.29 0.52 7.25
CA VAL A 168 -0.50 0.33 5.82
C VAL A 168 -1.95 0.68 5.51
N VAL A 169 -2.21 1.59 4.59
CA VAL A 169 -3.56 2.09 4.30
C VAL A 169 -4.13 1.43 3.04
N GLN A 170 -3.32 1.32 1.99
CA GLN A 170 -3.76 0.74 0.72
C GLN A 170 -2.61 0.00 0.03
N LEU A 171 -2.96 -1.14 -0.59
CA LEU A 171 -2.08 -1.96 -1.40
C LEU A 171 -2.74 -2.18 -2.74
N ALA A 172 -1.99 -2.00 -3.83
CA ALA A 172 -2.51 -2.25 -5.17
C ALA A 172 -1.43 -2.88 -6.04
N PHE A 173 -1.75 -4.00 -6.67
CA PHE A 173 -0.89 -4.57 -7.70
C PHE A 173 -1.10 -3.84 -9.02
N SER A 174 -0.02 -3.64 -9.77
CA SER A 174 -0.10 -3.10 -11.11
C SER A 174 -0.86 -4.07 -12.03
N PRO A 175 -1.69 -3.59 -12.97
CA PRO A 175 -2.46 -4.46 -13.86
C PRO A 175 -1.60 -5.31 -14.81
N TYR A 176 -0.43 -4.81 -15.21
CA TYR A 176 0.44 -5.45 -16.22
C TYR A 176 1.86 -5.73 -15.72
N SER A 177 2.51 -4.78 -15.08
CA SER A 177 3.85 -5.00 -14.50
C SER A 177 3.77 -5.86 -13.23
N LYS A 178 4.94 -6.37 -12.79
CA LYS A 178 5.09 -7.09 -11.53
C LYS A 178 5.43 -6.13 -10.37
N ASN A 179 4.68 -5.04 -10.25
CA ASN A 179 4.88 -4.05 -9.21
C ASN A 179 3.72 -4.04 -8.21
N LEU A 180 4.04 -3.72 -6.96
CA LEU A 180 3.11 -3.55 -5.85
C LEU A 180 3.26 -2.12 -5.32
N LEU A 181 2.20 -1.34 -5.44
CA LEU A 181 2.12 -0.04 -4.79
C LEU A 181 1.75 -0.26 -3.32
N CYS A 182 2.59 0.24 -2.42
CA CYS A 182 2.38 0.19 -0.98
C CYS A 182 2.25 1.61 -0.44
N LEU A 183 1.05 1.90 0.05
CA LEU A 183 0.71 3.18 0.66
C LEU A 183 0.50 2.97 2.15
N CYS A 184 1.32 3.63 2.94
CA CYS A 184 1.14 3.76 4.38
C CYS A 184 0.55 5.14 4.68
N ALA A 185 0.08 5.36 5.91
CA ALA A 185 -0.30 6.68 6.42
C ALA A 185 0.91 7.62 6.62
N SER A 186 1.89 7.52 5.73
CA SER A 186 3.08 8.35 5.63
C SER A 186 2.95 9.31 4.45
N THR A 187 3.89 10.24 4.33
CA THR A 187 3.92 11.23 3.23
C THR A 187 4.49 10.68 1.92
N GLN A 188 5.07 9.48 1.94
CA GLN A 188 5.80 8.93 0.80
C GLN A 188 5.16 7.64 0.32
N ALA A 189 4.88 7.58 -0.97
CA ALA A 189 4.50 6.34 -1.63
C ALA A 189 5.75 5.47 -1.85
N ARG A 190 5.58 4.14 -1.73
CA ARG A 190 6.61 3.16 -2.04
C ARG A 190 6.09 2.14 -3.03
N VAL A 191 6.96 1.73 -3.95
CA VAL A 191 6.67 0.68 -4.93
C VAL A 191 7.64 -0.46 -4.68
N TYR A 192 7.07 -1.65 -4.55
CA TYR A 192 7.77 -2.90 -4.34
C TYR A 192 7.64 -3.81 -5.56
N ASP A 193 8.58 -4.73 -5.71
CA ASP A 193 8.42 -5.89 -6.56
C ASP A 193 7.45 -6.88 -5.88
N TYR A 194 6.94 -7.84 -6.64
CA TYR A 194 6.12 -8.93 -6.12
C TYR A 194 6.86 -9.74 -5.05
N ASP A 195 8.20 -9.82 -5.11
CA ASP A 195 9.05 -10.48 -4.11
C ASP A 195 9.28 -9.62 -2.86
N GLY A 196 8.70 -8.43 -2.78
CA GLY A 196 8.82 -7.51 -1.65
C GLY A 196 10.18 -6.81 -1.59
N HIS A 197 10.80 -6.56 -2.73
CA HIS A 197 11.99 -5.70 -2.83
C HIS A 197 11.57 -4.28 -3.17
N GLU A 198 12.11 -3.27 -2.49
CA GLU A 198 11.77 -1.88 -2.77
C GLU A 198 12.39 -1.43 -4.10
N ILE A 199 11.54 -0.99 -5.04
CA ILE A 199 11.95 -0.49 -6.36
C ILE A 199 12.10 1.04 -6.34
N ALA A 200 11.14 1.72 -5.70
CA ALA A 200 11.07 3.17 -5.70
C ALA A 200 10.47 3.72 -4.42
N LEU A 201 11.12 4.75 -3.89
CA LEU A 201 10.62 5.64 -2.85
C LEU A 201 10.38 7.01 -3.47
N TYR A 202 9.17 7.55 -3.31
CA TYR A 202 8.81 8.86 -3.84
C TYR A 202 9.15 9.98 -2.85
N LYS A 203 9.56 11.12 -3.39
CA LYS A 203 10.05 12.24 -2.58
C LYS A 203 8.94 12.82 -1.70
N LYS A 204 9.29 13.16 -0.45
CA LYS A 204 8.42 13.92 0.47
C LYS A 204 8.25 15.37 0.00
N GLY A 205 7.07 15.95 0.23
CA GLY A 205 6.81 17.37 0.00
C GLY A 205 7.44 18.29 1.04
N ASP A 206 7.69 19.54 0.65
CA ASP A 206 8.06 20.59 1.59
C ASP A 206 6.83 21.06 2.38
N ILE A 207 6.86 20.87 3.70
CA ILE A 207 5.75 21.14 4.60
C ILE A 207 5.45 22.64 4.72
N PHE A 208 6.44 23.49 4.48
CA PHE A 208 6.31 24.93 4.69
C PHE A 208 5.66 25.65 3.49
N MET A 209 5.52 24.97 2.36
CA MET A 209 4.92 25.52 1.16
C MET A 209 3.39 25.57 1.28
N ARG A 210 2.81 26.77 1.15
CA ARG A 210 1.34 26.96 1.19
C ARG A 210 0.64 26.50 -0.07
N ASP A 211 1.25 26.73 -1.24
CA ASP A 211 0.71 26.24 -2.51
C ASP A 211 1.20 24.82 -2.78
N MET A 212 0.24 23.91 -2.85
CA MET A 212 0.50 22.49 -3.04
C MET A 212 1.04 22.18 -4.44
N ARG A 213 0.74 23.02 -5.44
CA ARG A 213 1.20 22.81 -6.82
C ARG A 213 2.71 22.84 -6.98
N HIS A 214 3.38 23.60 -6.11
CA HIS A 214 4.84 23.78 -6.14
C HIS A 214 5.59 22.78 -5.24
N THR A 215 4.87 21.87 -4.58
CA THR A 215 5.49 20.86 -3.72
C THR A 215 5.85 19.63 -4.54
N THR A 216 6.98 18.98 -4.27
CA THR A 216 7.45 17.81 -5.03
C THR A 216 6.83 16.47 -4.59
N GLY A 217 6.10 16.46 -3.48
CA GLY A 217 5.38 15.29 -2.98
C GLY A 217 4.42 15.63 -1.87
N HIS A 218 3.76 14.62 -1.29
CA HIS A 218 2.76 14.85 -0.26
C HIS A 218 3.38 15.47 1.00
N ILE A 219 2.63 16.38 1.62
CA ILE A 219 3.03 17.05 2.85
C ILE A 219 2.51 16.32 4.08
N SER A 220 1.34 15.67 3.95
CA SER A 220 0.71 14.88 5.01
C SER A 220 0.55 13.42 4.59
N ASP A 221 -0.05 12.64 5.47
CA ASP A 221 -0.50 11.26 5.29
C ASP A 221 -1.30 11.04 3.99
N ILE A 222 -0.97 9.93 3.33
CA ILE A 222 -1.69 9.39 2.18
C ILE A 222 -2.86 8.55 2.69
N THR A 223 -4.06 8.82 2.18
CA THR A 223 -5.32 8.16 2.58
C THR A 223 -5.72 7.05 1.62
N CYS A 224 -5.39 7.19 0.33
CA CYS A 224 -5.70 6.18 -0.68
C CYS A 224 -4.84 6.36 -1.94
N GLY A 225 -4.91 5.39 -2.83
CA GLY A 225 -4.27 5.46 -4.13
C GLY A 225 -4.39 4.16 -4.90
N GLY A 226 -3.99 4.19 -6.16
CA GLY A 226 -4.14 3.06 -7.07
C GLY A 226 -3.32 3.26 -8.33
N TRP A 227 -3.17 2.18 -9.09
CA TRP A 227 -2.53 2.24 -10.39
C TRP A 227 -3.44 2.85 -11.44
N HIS A 228 -2.82 3.34 -12.50
CA HIS A 228 -3.56 3.67 -13.70
C HIS A 228 -4.05 2.37 -14.38
N PRO A 229 -5.33 2.28 -14.79
CA PRO A 229 -5.89 1.01 -15.24
C PRO A 229 -5.34 0.56 -16.60
N LEU A 230 -4.87 1.50 -17.42
CA LEU A 230 -4.33 1.24 -18.76
C LEU A 230 -2.81 1.36 -18.86
N ASP A 231 -2.16 2.00 -17.89
CA ASP A 231 -0.72 2.32 -17.93
C ASP A 231 -0.12 1.85 -16.61
N ASP A 232 0.92 1.04 -16.68
CA ASP A 232 1.54 0.42 -15.51
C ASP A 232 2.70 1.24 -14.93
N GLN A 233 3.09 2.33 -15.59
CA GLN A 233 4.10 3.25 -15.09
C GLN A 233 3.50 4.38 -14.27
N VAL A 234 2.20 4.65 -14.44
CA VAL A 234 1.52 5.75 -13.76
C VAL A 234 0.67 5.21 -12.62
N PHE A 235 0.73 5.87 -11.47
CA PHE A 235 -0.20 5.65 -10.37
C PHE A 235 -0.61 6.97 -9.74
N TYR A 236 -1.70 6.95 -8.99
CA TYR A 236 -2.19 8.11 -8.26
C TYR A 236 -2.20 7.85 -6.76
N THR A 237 -2.02 8.93 -6.00
CA THR A 237 -2.18 8.94 -4.55
C THR A 237 -2.99 10.15 -4.14
N ALA A 238 -3.78 10.00 -3.10
CA ALA A 238 -4.50 11.09 -2.48
C ALA A 238 -4.21 11.13 -0.98
N GLY A 239 -4.26 12.32 -0.39
CA GLY A 239 -3.90 12.49 1.01
C GLY A 239 -4.73 13.54 1.74
N SER A 240 -4.46 13.63 3.03
CA SER A 240 -5.03 14.64 3.92
C SER A 240 -4.54 16.06 3.61
N ASP A 241 -3.55 16.22 2.72
CA ASP A 241 -3.03 17.51 2.24
C ASP A 241 -3.94 18.16 1.18
N SER A 242 -5.13 17.56 0.98
CA SER A 242 -6.14 18.00 0.01
C SER A 242 -5.68 17.89 -1.44
N THR A 243 -4.72 17.01 -1.72
CA THR A 243 -4.23 16.77 -3.07
C THR A 243 -4.46 15.35 -3.55
N VAL A 244 -4.72 15.24 -4.85
CA VAL A 244 -4.56 14.01 -5.61
C VAL A 244 -3.37 14.22 -6.54
N ARG A 245 -2.37 13.36 -6.47
CA ARG A 245 -1.13 13.45 -7.25
C ARG A 245 -1.01 12.24 -8.16
N LEU A 246 -0.58 12.50 -9.39
CA LEU A 246 -0.21 11.47 -10.35
C LEU A 246 1.31 11.37 -10.40
N TRP A 247 1.81 10.15 -10.33
CA TRP A 247 3.22 9.82 -10.28
C TRP A 247 3.58 8.94 -11.46
N ASP A 248 4.79 9.11 -11.97
CA ASP A 248 5.39 8.25 -12.98
C ASP A 248 6.54 7.45 -12.35
N MET A 249 6.61 6.15 -12.66
CA MET A 249 7.67 5.24 -12.24
C MET A 249 9.06 5.70 -12.66
N HIS A 250 9.16 6.32 -13.83
CA HIS A 250 10.43 6.79 -14.37
C HIS A 250 10.90 8.08 -13.67
N HIS A 251 9.97 8.89 -13.13
CA HIS A 251 10.25 10.17 -12.51
C HIS A 251 9.99 10.16 -11.00
N LYS A 252 10.94 9.60 -10.23
CA LYS A 252 10.82 9.43 -8.77
C LYS A 252 10.93 10.74 -7.95
N ALA A 253 11.54 11.78 -8.53
CA ALA A 253 11.89 13.01 -7.83
C ALA A 253 10.71 13.98 -7.63
N SER A 254 9.67 13.86 -8.45
CA SER A 254 8.51 14.77 -8.44
C SER A 254 7.28 14.08 -9.01
N GLN A 255 6.10 14.49 -8.58
CA GLN A 255 4.88 14.08 -9.25
C GLN A 255 4.76 14.68 -10.66
N THR A 256 4.04 13.99 -11.54
CA THR A 256 3.76 14.41 -12.92
C THR A 256 2.67 15.49 -12.95
N SER A 257 1.62 15.32 -12.16
CA SER A 257 0.56 16.32 -12.04
C SER A 257 -0.05 16.36 -10.64
N VAL A 258 -0.62 17.51 -10.29
CA VAL A 258 -1.22 17.79 -8.98
C VAL A 258 -2.61 18.35 -9.16
N ILE A 259 -3.58 17.72 -8.53
CA ILE A 259 -4.95 18.18 -8.38
C ILE A 259 -5.10 18.66 -6.94
N VAL A 260 -5.53 19.92 -6.77
CA VAL A 260 -5.82 20.47 -5.44
C VAL A 260 -7.33 20.53 -5.25
N VAL A 261 -7.83 19.72 -4.33
CA VAL A 261 -9.26 19.61 -4.02
C VAL A 261 -9.64 20.77 -3.11
N ARG A 262 -10.65 21.53 -3.54
CA ARG A 262 -11.18 22.67 -2.79
C ARG A 262 -12.70 22.52 -2.68
N SER A 263 -13.19 22.74 -1.46
CA SER A 263 -14.61 22.84 -1.20
C SER A 263 -15.22 23.99 -1.97
N LYS A 264 -16.38 23.75 -2.59
CA LYS A 264 -17.10 24.81 -3.30
C LYS A 264 -17.81 25.75 -2.34
N GLU A 265 -18.33 25.23 -1.22
CA GLU A 265 -19.05 26.03 -0.22
C GLU A 265 -18.14 26.99 0.53
N ARG A 266 -16.99 26.50 1.00
CA ARG A 266 -16.07 27.30 1.82
C ARG A 266 -14.96 27.97 1.00
N GLY A 267 -14.70 27.50 -0.22
CA GLY A 267 -13.50 27.84 -0.99
C GLY A 267 -12.19 27.29 -0.39
N THR A 268 -12.27 26.64 0.78
CA THR A 268 -11.13 26.10 1.53
C THR A 268 -10.73 24.71 1.03
N LYS A 269 -9.50 24.32 1.32
CA LYS A 269 -9.00 22.96 1.07
C LYS A 269 -9.74 21.96 1.96
N THR A 270 -10.01 20.76 1.44
CA THR A 270 -10.65 19.66 2.17
C THR A 270 -9.85 18.38 2.04
N LYS A 271 -9.72 17.62 3.13
CA LYS A 271 -8.95 16.36 3.12
C LYS A 271 -9.61 15.37 2.17
N VAL A 272 -8.81 14.68 1.35
CA VAL A 272 -9.34 13.66 0.44
C VAL A 272 -9.42 12.34 1.18
N THR A 273 -10.61 11.76 1.26
CA THR A 273 -10.84 10.50 1.99
C THR A 273 -10.69 9.29 1.07
N ALA A 274 -11.21 9.36 -0.15
CA ALA A 274 -11.11 8.32 -1.16
C ALA A 274 -10.89 8.93 -2.55
N ALA A 275 -10.20 8.19 -3.41
CA ALA A 275 -9.95 8.55 -4.79
C ALA A 275 -9.92 7.30 -5.68
N ALA A 276 -10.52 7.42 -6.86
CA ALA A 276 -10.59 6.36 -7.85
C ALA A 276 -10.39 6.94 -9.24
N MET A 277 -9.69 6.20 -10.10
CA MET A 277 -9.67 6.50 -11.52
C MET A 277 -10.69 5.62 -12.24
N ALA A 278 -11.42 6.19 -13.19
CA ALA A 278 -12.34 5.42 -14.01
C ALA A 278 -11.56 4.39 -14.86
N PRO A 279 -12.14 3.21 -15.18
CA PRO A 279 -11.46 2.17 -15.95
C PRO A 279 -11.00 2.60 -17.35
N ASP A 280 -11.63 3.63 -17.92
CA ASP A 280 -11.26 4.25 -19.19
C ASP A 280 -10.09 5.25 -19.06
N ALA A 281 -9.64 5.51 -17.83
CA ALA A 281 -8.66 6.52 -17.44
C ALA A 281 -8.97 7.97 -17.86
N GLN A 282 -10.20 8.26 -18.30
CA GLN A 282 -10.59 9.61 -18.75
C GLN A 282 -11.00 10.51 -17.59
N SER A 283 -11.39 9.91 -16.47
CA SER A 283 -11.90 10.62 -15.30
C SER A 283 -11.19 10.20 -14.01
N ILE A 284 -10.84 11.20 -13.20
CA ILE A 284 -10.34 11.02 -11.84
C ILE A 284 -11.44 11.47 -10.89
N LEU A 285 -11.79 10.62 -9.93
CA LEU A 285 -12.82 10.82 -8.93
C LEU A 285 -12.15 10.99 -7.57
N ALA A 286 -12.61 11.94 -6.76
CA ALA A 286 -12.21 12.04 -5.37
C ALA A 286 -13.40 12.44 -4.49
N SER A 287 -13.38 11.97 -3.25
CA SER A 287 -14.30 12.40 -2.21
C SER A 287 -13.55 13.23 -1.17
N GLY A 288 -14.15 14.34 -0.77
CA GLY A 288 -13.64 15.15 0.33
C GLY A 288 -14.30 14.79 1.66
N GLN A 289 -13.63 15.15 2.75
CA GLN A 289 -14.20 15.11 4.10
C GLN A 289 -15.40 16.08 4.26
N ASP A 290 -15.59 17.02 3.34
CA ASP A 290 -16.79 17.86 3.25
C ASP A 290 -18.04 17.09 2.79
N GLY A 291 -17.92 15.80 2.48
CA GLY A 291 -19.03 14.98 1.99
C GLY A 291 -19.31 15.17 0.50
N ALA A 292 -18.45 15.92 -0.20
CA ALA A 292 -18.62 16.18 -1.62
C ALA A 292 -17.84 15.19 -2.50
N LEU A 293 -18.40 14.89 -3.68
CA LEU A 293 -17.72 14.18 -4.76
C LEU A 293 -17.23 15.16 -5.83
N TYR A 294 -16.00 14.95 -6.27
CA TYR A 294 -15.32 15.75 -7.27
C TYR A 294 -14.87 14.85 -8.42
N VAL A 295 -15.08 15.33 -9.64
CA VAL A 295 -14.64 14.65 -10.86
C VAL A 295 -13.78 15.60 -11.67
N TRP A 296 -12.64 15.10 -12.14
CA TRP A 296 -11.78 15.79 -13.09
C TRP A 296 -11.65 14.95 -14.36
N SER A 297 -11.57 15.62 -15.49
CA SER A 297 -11.17 14.97 -16.75
C SER A 297 -9.64 14.95 -16.83
N THR A 298 -9.07 13.79 -17.12
CA THR A 298 -7.60 13.59 -17.23
C THR A 298 -7.01 14.41 -18.39
N THR A 299 -7.76 14.57 -19.49
CA THR A 299 -7.35 15.37 -20.66
C THR A 299 -7.62 16.87 -20.49
N GLY A 300 -8.40 17.25 -19.47
CA GLY A 300 -8.88 18.60 -19.27
C GLY A 300 -7.98 19.44 -18.35
N ASN A 301 -8.48 20.62 -17.98
CA ASN A 301 -7.83 21.46 -16.99
C ASN A 301 -8.04 20.91 -15.58
N LEU A 302 -6.99 20.33 -14.99
CA LEU A 302 -6.97 19.78 -13.63
C LEU A 302 -7.11 20.84 -12.52
N ALA A 303 -7.10 22.14 -12.86
CA ALA A 303 -7.26 23.21 -11.87
C ALA A 303 -8.67 23.29 -11.27
N ARG A 304 -9.69 22.84 -12.00
CA ARG A 304 -11.09 22.86 -11.55
C ARG A 304 -11.75 21.52 -11.87
N PRO A 305 -12.62 21.01 -10.98
CA PRO A 305 -13.40 19.82 -11.27
C PRO A 305 -14.35 20.08 -12.45
N SER A 306 -14.53 19.08 -13.31
CA SER A 306 -15.53 19.09 -14.38
C SER A 306 -16.95 18.96 -13.81
N LEU A 307 -17.11 18.11 -12.78
CA LEU A 307 -18.38 17.88 -12.09
C LEU A 307 -18.13 17.85 -10.57
N THR A 308 -19.10 18.36 -9.81
CA THR A 308 -19.07 18.36 -8.35
C THR A 308 -20.45 18.10 -7.77
N VAL A 309 -20.55 17.20 -6.80
CA VAL A 309 -21.77 16.93 -6.02
C VAL A 309 -21.46 17.27 -4.57
N GLN A 310 -22.02 18.37 -4.05
CA GLN A 310 -21.67 18.85 -2.70
C GLN A 310 -22.26 18.00 -1.57
N GLN A 311 -23.51 17.58 -1.71
CA GLN A 311 -24.24 16.82 -0.69
C GLN A 311 -24.29 15.34 -1.06
N ALA A 312 -23.14 14.77 -1.44
CA ALA A 312 -23.08 13.35 -1.77
C ALA A 312 -23.17 12.50 -0.49
N HIS A 313 -22.47 12.89 0.57
CA HIS A 313 -22.52 12.29 1.91
C HIS A 313 -22.65 13.37 2.98
N THR A 314 -22.89 12.99 4.23
CA THR A 314 -22.95 13.97 5.33
C THR A 314 -21.63 14.73 5.47
N PRO A 315 -21.65 16.06 5.64
CA PRO A 315 -20.42 16.83 5.83
C PRO A 315 -19.68 16.37 7.10
N GLY A 316 -18.38 16.09 6.98
CA GLY A 316 -17.51 15.67 8.09
C GLY A 316 -17.11 14.18 8.04
N THR A 317 -17.93 13.32 7.44
CA THR A 317 -17.70 11.86 7.38
C THR A 317 -17.07 11.42 6.06
N GLY A 318 -17.43 12.05 4.94
CA GLY A 318 -16.85 11.74 3.62
C GLY A 318 -17.12 10.30 3.14
N ALA A 319 -16.67 9.98 1.93
CA ALA A 319 -16.73 8.62 1.41
C ALA A 319 -15.45 7.84 1.78
N THR A 320 -15.59 6.61 2.28
CA THR A 320 -14.47 5.72 2.62
C THR A 320 -13.89 5.04 1.38
N CYS A 321 -14.74 4.73 0.39
CA CYS A 321 -14.30 4.19 -0.88
C CYS A 321 -15.20 4.62 -2.05
N LEU A 322 -14.60 4.67 -3.24
CA LEU A 322 -15.24 4.91 -4.52
C LEU A 322 -14.92 3.75 -5.46
N ALA A 323 -15.96 3.11 -6.00
CA ALA A 323 -15.82 2.09 -7.02
C ALA A 323 -16.52 2.51 -8.30
N VAL A 324 -15.89 2.26 -9.44
CA VAL A 324 -16.46 2.54 -10.76
C VAL A 324 -16.77 1.21 -11.43
N SER A 325 -17.90 1.12 -12.12
CA SER A 325 -18.27 -0.06 -12.88
C SER A 325 -17.27 -0.30 -14.01
N ALA A 326 -17.05 -1.56 -14.41
CA ALA A 326 -16.12 -1.89 -15.50
C ALA A 326 -16.45 -1.16 -16.81
N CYS A 327 -17.72 -0.83 -17.05
CA CYS A 327 -18.18 -0.06 -18.21
C CYS A 327 -17.94 1.46 -18.09
N GLY A 328 -17.49 1.97 -16.93
CA GLY A 328 -17.26 3.41 -16.70
C GLY A 328 -18.53 4.26 -16.58
N THR A 329 -19.70 3.65 -16.43
CA THR A 329 -20.99 4.36 -16.43
C THR A 329 -21.56 4.63 -15.04
N LYS A 330 -21.32 3.71 -14.10
CA LYS A 330 -21.85 3.79 -12.74
C LYS A 330 -20.72 4.00 -11.73
N LEU A 331 -21.00 4.79 -10.70
CA LEU A 331 -20.12 5.01 -9.56
C LEU A 331 -20.86 4.60 -8.28
N ALA A 332 -20.25 3.75 -7.46
CA ALA A 332 -20.71 3.47 -6.11
C ALA A 332 -19.83 4.23 -5.12
N SER A 333 -20.46 4.99 -4.22
CA SER A 333 -19.78 5.67 -3.12
C SER A 333 -20.22 5.07 -1.79
N ARG A 334 -19.25 4.60 -1.01
CA ARG A 334 -19.47 4.11 0.35
C ARG A 334 -19.15 5.23 1.32
N GLY A 335 -20.13 5.62 2.14
CA GLY A 335 -19.98 6.69 3.12
C GLY A 335 -19.55 6.18 4.49
N ALA A 336 -18.85 7.02 5.24
CA ALA A 336 -18.73 6.84 6.69
C ALA A 336 -20.01 7.22 7.45
N ASP A 337 -21.03 7.72 6.74
CA ASP A 337 -22.38 7.98 7.23
C ASP A 337 -23.31 6.74 7.16
N ASP A 338 -22.73 5.54 7.10
CA ASP A 338 -23.43 4.26 6.98
C ASP A 338 -24.27 4.09 5.70
N THR A 339 -24.16 4.99 4.73
CA THR A 339 -24.88 4.89 3.46
C THR A 339 -24.02 4.32 2.33
N LEU A 340 -24.65 3.71 1.35
CA LEU A 340 -24.06 3.38 0.05
C LEU A 340 -24.93 3.98 -1.04
N LYS A 341 -24.33 4.82 -1.89
CA LYS A 341 -25.04 5.55 -2.95
C LYS A 341 -24.51 5.15 -4.31
N LEU A 342 -25.43 4.96 -5.25
CA LEU A 342 -25.13 4.66 -6.65
C LEU A 342 -25.39 5.90 -7.51
N TRP A 343 -24.47 6.19 -8.41
CA TRP A 343 -24.49 7.39 -9.26
C TRP A 343 -24.31 7.00 -10.74
N ASP A 344 -24.89 7.77 -11.64
CA ASP A 344 -24.56 7.72 -13.07
C ASP A 344 -23.47 8.76 -13.34
N LEU A 345 -22.31 8.35 -13.84
CA LEU A 345 -21.19 9.25 -14.14
C LEU A 345 -21.52 10.24 -15.27
N ARG A 346 -22.45 9.89 -16.16
CA ARG A 346 -22.93 10.78 -17.23
C ARG A 346 -23.81 11.89 -16.68
N GLN A 347 -24.45 11.65 -15.53
CA GLN A 347 -25.37 12.59 -14.87
C GLN A 347 -25.17 12.57 -13.34
N LEU A 348 -24.05 13.11 -12.89
CA LEU A 348 -23.69 13.27 -11.47
C LEU A 348 -24.42 14.47 -10.83
N ARG A 349 -25.75 14.43 -10.74
CA ARG A 349 -26.53 15.45 -10.01
C ARG A 349 -27.23 14.90 -8.79
N THR A 350 -27.86 13.74 -8.95
CA THR A 350 -28.60 13.04 -7.89
C THR A 350 -28.17 11.58 -7.87
N PRO A 351 -28.16 10.92 -6.71
CA PRO A 351 -27.93 9.48 -6.66
C PRO A 351 -29.10 8.79 -7.36
N LEU A 352 -28.81 7.71 -8.08
CA LEU A 352 -29.82 6.82 -8.66
C LEU A 352 -30.57 6.10 -7.54
N HIS A 353 -29.81 5.51 -6.62
CA HIS A 353 -30.32 4.77 -5.47
C HIS A 353 -29.44 5.03 -4.26
N VAL A 354 -30.07 5.02 -3.09
CA VAL A 354 -29.43 5.20 -1.78
C VAL A 354 -29.85 4.02 -0.93
N ARG A 355 -28.87 3.37 -0.31
CA ARG A 355 -29.12 2.34 0.70
C ARG A 355 -28.54 2.81 2.03
N ASP A 356 -29.43 2.87 3.01
CA ASP A 356 -29.10 3.10 4.42
C ASP A 356 -28.94 1.75 5.16
N ASP A 357 -28.68 1.79 6.46
CA ASP A 357 -28.53 0.62 7.34
C ASP A 357 -27.32 -0.27 7.04
N LEU A 358 -26.23 0.30 6.51
CA LEU A 358 -24.96 -0.42 6.34
C LEU A 358 -23.98 0.12 7.39
N PRO A 359 -23.91 -0.46 8.61
CA PRO A 359 -23.07 0.07 9.67
C PRO A 359 -21.59 0.02 9.28
N ASN A 360 -20.93 1.15 9.42
CA ASN A 360 -19.51 1.30 9.22
C ASN A 360 -18.79 1.35 10.57
N GLY A 361 -17.69 0.61 10.69
CA GLY A 361 -16.88 0.53 11.91
C GLY A 361 -15.44 0.94 11.69
N ASN A 362 -15.08 1.35 10.48
CA ASN A 362 -13.72 1.74 10.11
C ASN A 362 -13.72 2.72 8.93
N ASP A 363 -12.75 3.62 8.90
CA ASP A 363 -12.62 4.65 7.86
C ASP A 363 -12.17 4.07 6.50
N HIS A 364 -11.83 2.78 6.46
CA HIS A 364 -11.33 2.05 5.29
C HIS A 364 -12.26 0.94 4.80
N THR A 365 -13.57 1.10 4.99
CA THR A 365 -14.53 0.15 4.41
C THR A 365 -14.60 0.26 2.89
N ASP A 366 -14.55 -0.88 2.22
CA ASP A 366 -14.54 -0.96 0.76
C ASP A 366 -15.91 -1.20 0.15
N VAL A 367 -16.04 -0.80 -1.11
CA VAL A 367 -17.13 -1.19 -2.01
C VAL A 367 -16.53 -1.65 -3.33
N LEU A 368 -17.06 -2.71 -3.90
CA LEU A 368 -16.54 -3.29 -5.13
C LEU A 368 -17.68 -3.68 -6.07
N PHE A 369 -17.52 -3.43 -7.37
CA PHE A 369 -18.36 -4.06 -8.38
C PHE A 369 -17.94 -5.50 -8.63
N SER A 370 -18.92 -6.38 -8.77
CA SER A 370 -18.68 -7.72 -9.27
C SER A 370 -18.02 -7.69 -10.66
N PRO A 371 -17.25 -8.73 -11.04
CA PRO A 371 -16.64 -8.83 -12.36
C PRO A 371 -17.61 -8.66 -13.54
N ASN A 372 -18.87 -9.07 -13.36
CA ASN A 372 -19.94 -8.91 -14.35
C ASN A 372 -20.67 -7.55 -14.26
N GLY A 373 -20.36 -6.73 -13.24
CA GLY A 373 -20.97 -5.42 -12.98
C GLY A 373 -22.43 -5.45 -12.53
N GLN A 374 -22.99 -6.63 -12.26
CA GLN A 374 -24.39 -6.79 -11.84
C GLN A 374 -24.61 -6.61 -10.34
N GLN A 375 -23.59 -6.85 -9.54
CA GLN A 375 -23.63 -6.77 -8.08
C GLN A 375 -22.59 -5.82 -7.53
N LEU A 376 -22.84 -5.35 -6.32
CA LEU A 376 -21.96 -4.55 -5.49
C LEU A 376 -21.69 -5.32 -4.18
N LEU A 377 -20.43 -5.46 -3.81
CA LEU A 377 -20.05 -6.05 -2.53
C LEU A 377 -19.58 -4.93 -1.61
N THR A 378 -20.03 -4.96 -0.36
CA THR A 378 -19.55 -4.09 0.71
C THR A 378 -19.35 -4.89 1.98
N GLY A 379 -18.35 -4.51 2.76
CA GLY A 379 -18.21 -4.96 4.15
C GLY A 379 -19.11 -4.14 5.06
N THR A 380 -19.68 -4.78 6.09
CA THR A 380 -20.34 -4.12 7.20
C THR A 380 -19.62 -4.43 8.51
N ALA A 381 -19.75 -3.51 9.45
CA ALA A 381 -19.23 -3.69 10.79
C ALA A 381 -20.17 -4.52 11.66
N SER A 382 -19.58 -5.28 12.58
CA SER A 382 -20.28 -5.81 13.73
C SER A 382 -20.74 -4.63 14.60
N VAL A 383 -22.04 -4.50 14.84
CA VAL A 383 -22.56 -3.52 15.79
C VAL A 383 -22.13 -3.95 17.18
N THR A 384 -21.13 -3.27 17.74
CA THR A 384 -20.71 -3.48 19.13
C THR A 384 -21.76 -2.84 20.03
N GLN A 385 -22.17 -3.54 21.09
CA GLN A 385 -23.23 -3.15 22.02
C GLN A 385 -23.12 -1.66 22.39
N GLY A 386 -24.10 -0.85 21.96
CA GLY A 386 -24.13 0.60 22.19
C GLY A 386 -24.98 1.41 21.19
N SER A 387 -25.23 0.89 19.99
CA SER A 387 -26.22 1.46 19.06
C SER A 387 -27.63 0.94 19.39
N THR A 388 -28.61 1.84 19.37
CA THR A 388 -29.95 1.74 19.97
C THR A 388 -30.90 0.74 19.33
N THR A 389 -30.44 -0.11 18.40
CA THR A 389 -31.24 -1.17 17.77
C THR A 389 -30.51 -2.52 17.67
N PRO A 390 -30.28 -3.22 18.79
CA PRO A 390 -29.81 -4.60 18.77
C PRO A 390 -31.01 -5.55 18.76
N THR A 391 -31.72 -5.70 17.62
CA THR A 391 -32.80 -6.69 17.53
C THR A 391 -32.36 -7.99 16.85
N ASP A 392 -31.36 -7.96 15.97
CA ASP A 392 -30.90 -9.14 15.25
C ASP A 392 -29.56 -9.64 15.77
N LEU A 393 -29.52 -10.91 16.20
CA LEU A 393 -28.28 -11.65 16.50
C LEU A 393 -27.26 -11.43 15.38
N ARG A 394 -27.70 -11.44 14.12
CA ARG A 394 -26.86 -11.27 12.92
C ARG A 394 -26.04 -9.97 12.93
N SER A 395 -26.53 -8.91 13.57
CA SER A 395 -25.85 -7.62 13.68
C SER A 395 -24.56 -7.67 14.51
N GLN A 396 -24.36 -8.73 15.30
CA GLN A 396 -23.16 -8.94 16.12
C GLN A 396 -21.94 -9.40 15.32
N TRP A 397 -22.12 -9.79 14.06
CA TRP A 397 -21.04 -10.22 13.17
C TRP A 397 -20.75 -9.14 12.13
N GLY A 398 -19.49 -9.03 11.70
CA GLY A 398 -19.15 -8.35 10.47
C GLY A 398 -19.62 -9.20 9.28
N GLN A 399 -20.27 -8.55 8.32
CA GLN A 399 -20.91 -9.24 7.22
C GLN A 399 -20.36 -8.73 5.88
N ILE A 400 -20.42 -9.60 4.87
CA ILE A 400 -20.33 -9.20 3.47
C ILE A 400 -21.77 -9.07 2.98
N VAL A 401 -22.10 -7.90 2.46
CA VAL A 401 -23.41 -7.64 1.87
C VAL A 401 -23.23 -7.51 0.37
N ALA A 402 -23.92 -8.37 -0.38
CA ALA A 402 -24.03 -8.28 -1.83
C ALA A 402 -25.34 -7.59 -2.19
N LEU A 403 -25.23 -6.52 -2.95
CA LEU A 403 -26.31 -5.63 -3.36
C LEU A 403 -26.46 -5.68 -4.88
N SER A 404 -27.67 -5.55 -5.39
CA SER A 404 -27.88 -5.40 -6.83
C SER A 404 -27.36 -4.05 -7.33
N ALA A 405 -26.59 -4.03 -8.41
CA ALA A 405 -26.09 -2.78 -9.01
C ALA A 405 -27.18 -2.00 -9.78
N GLN A 406 -28.39 -2.54 -9.90
CA GLN A 406 -29.54 -1.85 -10.49
C GLN A 406 -30.24 -1.01 -9.41
N ASP A 407 -30.75 -1.65 -8.37
CA ASP A 407 -31.66 -1.03 -7.40
C ASP A 407 -31.09 -0.91 -5.98
N LEU A 408 -29.88 -1.42 -5.74
CA LEU A 408 -29.26 -1.46 -4.40
C LEU A 408 -30.05 -2.33 -3.38
N SER A 409 -30.84 -3.29 -3.86
CA SER A 409 -31.49 -4.30 -3.04
C SER A 409 -30.47 -5.32 -2.50
N MET A 410 -30.62 -5.74 -1.24
CA MET A 410 -29.77 -6.76 -0.63
C MET A 410 -30.13 -8.13 -1.19
N GLU A 411 -29.24 -8.69 -2.00
CA GLU A 411 -29.40 -10.04 -2.56
C GLU A 411 -28.88 -11.09 -1.59
N LEU A 412 -27.73 -10.81 -0.95
CA LEU A 412 -27.09 -11.73 -0.01
C LEU A 412 -26.46 -10.99 1.16
N VAL A 413 -26.58 -11.58 2.34
CA VAL A 413 -25.89 -11.15 3.55
C VAL A 413 -25.17 -12.37 4.13
N TYR A 414 -23.85 -12.32 4.14
CA TYR A 414 -23.00 -13.42 4.59
C TYR A 414 -22.20 -13.02 5.84
N PRO A 415 -22.42 -13.64 7.01
CA PRO A 415 -21.64 -13.36 8.21
C PRO A 415 -20.23 -13.97 8.09
N VAL A 416 -19.20 -13.15 8.31
CA VAL A 416 -17.78 -13.55 8.17
C VAL A 416 -17.18 -13.93 9.51
N ASP A 417 -17.15 -12.96 10.43
CA ASP A 417 -16.51 -13.06 11.73
C ASP A 417 -17.22 -12.14 12.73
N ARG A 418 -16.95 -12.29 14.03
CA ARG A 418 -17.49 -11.40 15.07
C ARG A 418 -16.92 -9.98 15.02
N THR A 419 -15.86 -9.79 14.25
CA THR A 419 -15.23 -8.48 14.04
C THR A 419 -15.66 -7.86 12.72
N SER A 420 -15.55 -6.53 12.59
CA SER A 420 -15.97 -5.80 11.39
C SER A 420 -15.16 -6.21 10.15
N VAL A 421 -15.84 -6.30 9.00
CA VAL A 421 -15.18 -6.50 7.69
C VAL A 421 -14.75 -5.13 7.16
N ASN A 422 -13.46 -5.00 6.82
CA ASN A 422 -12.88 -3.75 6.33
C ASN A 422 -12.85 -3.74 4.79
N ARG A 423 -11.96 -4.54 4.18
CA ARG A 423 -11.78 -4.59 2.73
C ARG A 423 -12.40 -5.85 2.14
N VAL A 424 -13.03 -5.70 0.97
CA VAL A 424 -13.56 -6.82 0.18
C VAL A 424 -13.01 -6.71 -1.23
N ALA A 425 -12.48 -7.81 -1.76
CA ALA A 425 -12.00 -7.89 -3.14
C ALA A 425 -12.50 -9.17 -3.81
N TRP A 426 -12.96 -9.07 -5.06
CA TRP A 426 -13.40 -10.21 -5.87
C TRP A 426 -12.49 -10.33 -7.09
N HIS A 427 -11.78 -11.45 -7.19
CA HIS A 427 -10.91 -11.68 -8.33
C HIS A 427 -11.71 -12.23 -9.54
N PRO A 428 -11.68 -11.56 -10.71
CA PRO A 428 -12.53 -11.89 -11.85
C PRO A 428 -12.20 -13.24 -12.51
N ARG A 429 -10.91 -13.62 -12.57
CA ARG A 429 -10.49 -14.86 -13.25
C ARG A 429 -10.54 -16.10 -12.37
N LEU A 430 -10.33 -15.93 -11.06
CA LEU A 430 -10.31 -17.06 -10.12
C LEU A 430 -11.71 -17.42 -9.63
N ASN A 431 -12.63 -16.45 -9.75
CA ASN A 431 -13.89 -16.43 -9.03
C ASN A 431 -13.68 -16.71 -7.53
N GLN A 432 -12.94 -15.84 -6.82
CA GLN A 432 -12.70 -15.95 -5.38
C GLN A 432 -12.95 -14.60 -4.73
N VAL A 433 -13.57 -14.60 -3.55
CA VAL A 433 -13.88 -13.39 -2.77
C VAL A 433 -13.00 -13.37 -1.54
N PHE A 434 -12.33 -12.25 -1.32
CA PHE A 434 -11.41 -12.02 -0.23
C PHE A 434 -12.01 -10.96 0.67
N ALA A 435 -12.05 -11.22 1.98
CA ALA A 435 -12.56 -10.29 2.97
C ALA A 435 -11.56 -10.18 4.11
N THR A 436 -11.19 -8.96 4.46
CA THR A 436 -10.30 -8.68 5.59
C THR A 436 -11.11 -8.24 6.79
N THR A 437 -10.71 -8.70 7.98
CA THR A 437 -11.42 -8.37 9.22
C THR A 437 -10.59 -7.45 10.11
N ARG A 438 -11.27 -6.84 11.07
CA ARG A 438 -10.64 -6.06 12.13
C ARG A 438 -9.82 -6.94 13.08
N GLY A 439 -10.11 -8.23 13.18
CA GLY A 439 -9.39 -9.18 14.02
C GLY A 439 -7.99 -9.57 13.54
N GLY A 440 -7.56 -9.17 12.34
CA GLY A 440 -6.28 -9.61 11.76
C GLY A 440 -6.40 -10.79 10.80
N ASP A 441 -7.61 -11.31 10.64
CA ASP A 441 -7.89 -12.47 9.79
C ASP A 441 -8.21 -12.03 8.36
N VAL A 442 -7.75 -12.82 7.39
CA VAL A 442 -8.14 -12.67 5.98
C VAL A 442 -8.87 -13.92 5.54
N HIS A 443 -10.16 -13.75 5.25
CA HIS A 443 -11.04 -14.81 4.80
C HIS A 443 -11.05 -14.86 3.28
N ILE A 444 -10.80 -16.05 2.73
CA ILE A 444 -10.84 -16.32 1.30
C ILE A 444 -11.99 -17.28 1.08
N TYR A 445 -12.98 -16.82 0.35
CA TYR A 445 -14.12 -17.61 -0.09
C TYR A 445 -13.91 -18.08 -1.52
N TYR A 446 -14.14 -19.36 -1.73
CA TYR A 446 -14.03 -19.99 -3.02
C TYR A 446 -15.10 -21.07 -3.15
N ASP A 447 -15.40 -21.43 -4.39
CA ASP A 447 -16.23 -22.57 -4.72
C ASP A 447 -15.40 -23.78 -5.16
N ALA A 448 -15.85 -24.96 -4.76
CA ALA A 448 -15.17 -26.22 -5.04
C ALA A 448 -15.17 -26.52 -6.54
N GLU A 449 -16.20 -26.10 -7.28
CA GLU A 449 -16.35 -26.39 -8.71
C GLU A 449 -16.06 -25.15 -9.57
N ALA A 450 -16.68 -24.00 -9.27
CA ALA A 450 -16.56 -22.81 -10.11
C ALA A 450 -15.21 -22.08 -9.96
N SER A 451 -14.59 -22.10 -8.77
CA SER A 451 -13.33 -21.38 -8.56
C SER A 451 -12.13 -22.16 -9.06
N GLN A 452 -11.19 -21.45 -9.67
CA GLN A 452 -9.96 -22.03 -10.22
C GLN A 452 -8.74 -21.45 -9.52
N LEU A 453 -7.65 -22.23 -9.45
CA LEU A 453 -6.33 -21.82 -8.98
C LEU A 453 -6.37 -21.06 -7.62
N GLY A 454 -5.47 -20.10 -7.41
CA GLY A 454 -5.40 -19.26 -6.21
C GLY A 454 -5.32 -20.13 -4.95
N ALA A 455 -6.18 -19.84 -3.97
CA ALA A 455 -6.17 -20.52 -2.67
C ALA A 455 -6.33 -22.06 -2.75
N LYS A 456 -6.94 -22.61 -3.82
CA LYS A 456 -7.05 -24.07 -4.04
C LYS A 456 -5.68 -24.73 -4.25
N LEU A 457 -4.69 -24.01 -4.77
CA LEU A 457 -3.33 -24.53 -4.95
C LEU A 457 -2.66 -24.81 -3.61
N ALA A 458 -2.88 -23.96 -2.61
CA ALA A 458 -2.33 -24.13 -1.28
C ALA A 458 -2.90 -25.36 -0.58
N LEU A 459 -4.19 -25.68 -0.79
CA LEU A 459 -4.85 -26.84 -0.17
C LEU A 459 -4.35 -28.19 -0.70
N ARG A 460 -3.87 -28.24 -1.94
CA ARG A 460 -3.34 -29.48 -2.53
C ARG A 460 -1.99 -29.89 -1.96
N LYS A 461 -1.22 -28.93 -1.45
CA LYS A 461 0.15 -29.16 -0.98
C LYS A 461 0.15 -29.38 0.52
N ARG A 462 0.26 -30.64 0.96
CA ARG A 462 0.43 -30.96 2.38
C ARG A 462 1.67 -30.26 2.93
N ALA A 463 1.53 -29.56 4.05
CA ALA A 463 2.66 -29.00 4.77
C ALA A 463 3.63 -30.12 5.17
N ARG A 464 4.93 -29.92 4.93
CA ARG A 464 5.94 -30.87 5.39
C ARG A 464 6.01 -30.79 6.91
N ASP A 465 5.67 -31.89 7.58
CA ASP A 465 5.89 -32.01 9.02
C ASP A 465 7.40 -31.92 9.27
N ARG A 466 7.83 -30.81 9.89
CA ARG A 466 9.21 -30.66 10.38
C ARG A 466 9.37 -31.42 11.69
N THR A 467 8.94 -32.67 11.73
CA THR A 467 9.41 -33.58 12.76
C THR A 467 10.89 -33.76 12.51
N ASN A 468 11.71 -33.31 13.46
CA ASN A 468 13.12 -33.67 13.47
C ASN A 468 13.14 -35.20 13.40
N HIS A 469 13.68 -35.79 12.33
CA HIS A 469 13.87 -37.25 12.27
C HIS A 469 14.78 -37.77 13.40
N TYR A 470 15.46 -36.87 14.11
CA TYR A 470 16.30 -37.14 15.28
C TYR A 470 15.57 -37.00 16.63
N ALA A 471 14.32 -36.54 16.67
CA ALA A 471 13.53 -36.42 17.88
C ALA A 471 12.24 -37.24 17.79
N ALA A 472 12.29 -38.39 17.11
CA ALA A 472 11.32 -39.44 17.34
C ALA A 472 11.68 -40.08 18.68
N ASP A 473 10.80 -39.94 19.68
CA ASP A 473 10.89 -40.75 20.89
C ASP A 473 10.88 -42.23 20.47
N PRO A 474 11.91 -43.03 20.82
CA PRO A 474 11.97 -44.44 20.45
C PRO A 474 10.82 -45.27 21.02
N SER A 475 10.10 -44.75 22.02
CA SER A 475 8.98 -45.41 22.67
C SER A 475 7.66 -45.34 21.90
N THR A 476 7.55 -44.44 20.93
CA THR A 476 6.27 -44.09 20.28
C THR A 476 6.24 -44.48 18.80
N THR A 477 7.37 -44.91 18.25
CA THR A 477 7.48 -45.38 16.87
C THR A 477 7.39 -46.90 16.87
N ASP A 478 6.37 -47.47 16.24
CA ASP A 478 6.24 -48.93 16.12
C ASP A 478 7.52 -49.50 15.49
N PRO A 479 8.27 -50.38 16.19
CA PRO A 479 9.53 -50.91 15.69
C PRO A 479 9.37 -51.83 14.47
N TYR A 480 8.12 -52.10 14.07
CA TYR A 480 7.75 -52.95 12.95
C TYR A 480 7.05 -52.22 11.80
N ALA A 481 6.90 -50.89 11.84
CA ALA A 481 6.26 -50.15 10.74
C ALA A 481 7.15 -50.08 9.48
N ASP A 482 8.47 -50.16 9.66
CA ASP A 482 9.47 -50.04 8.59
C ASP A 482 10.22 -51.36 8.29
N VAL A 483 9.71 -52.53 8.71
CA VAL A 483 10.28 -53.80 8.22
C VAL A 483 9.87 -53.98 6.76
N PRO A 484 10.80 -53.93 5.79
CA PRO A 484 10.47 -54.23 4.41
C PRO A 484 10.00 -55.69 4.34
N ILE A 485 8.88 -55.90 3.64
CA ILE A 485 8.38 -57.24 3.30
C ILE A 485 9.47 -57.92 2.48
N MET A 486 10.18 -58.87 3.08
CA MET A 486 11.21 -59.67 2.43
C MET A 486 10.51 -60.58 1.40
N VAL A 487 10.62 -60.20 0.13
CA VAL A 487 10.31 -61.10 -1.00
C VAL A 487 11.48 -62.10 -1.08
N PRO A 488 11.22 -63.42 -1.19
CA PRO A 488 12.28 -64.43 -1.25
C PRO A 488 13.20 -64.21 -2.46
N GLU A 489 14.49 -64.20 -2.20
CA GLU A 489 15.62 -63.94 -3.12
C GLU A 489 15.58 -64.78 -4.40
N GLU A 490 15.66 -64.13 -5.55
CA GLU A 490 16.35 -64.69 -6.72
C GLU A 490 17.82 -64.24 -6.64
N GLU A 491 18.72 -65.22 -6.71
CA GLU A 491 20.17 -65.08 -6.61
C GLU A 491 20.72 -64.21 -7.76
N GLU A 492 21.03 -62.95 -7.50
CA GLU A 492 21.98 -62.17 -8.31
C GLU A 492 23.05 -61.58 -7.38
N ASP A 493 24.30 -61.97 -7.64
CA ASP A 493 25.49 -61.67 -6.83
C ASP A 493 25.83 -60.17 -6.81
N ASP A 494 25.33 -59.45 -5.80
CA ASP A 494 25.70 -58.06 -5.52
C ASP A 494 27.02 -57.99 -4.71
N TYR A 495 28.13 -57.91 -5.45
CA TYR A 495 29.40 -57.40 -4.92
C TYR A 495 29.21 -55.92 -4.54
N PHE A 496 29.24 -55.60 -3.25
CA PHE A 496 29.23 -54.24 -2.69
C PHE A 496 30.12 -53.28 -3.50
N ASP A 497 29.55 -52.20 -4.05
CA ASP A 497 30.33 -51.03 -4.45
C ASP A 497 30.66 -50.20 -3.19
N PRO A 498 31.91 -50.22 -2.68
CA PRO A 498 32.29 -49.33 -1.60
C PRO A 498 32.29 -47.91 -2.14
N VAL A 499 31.72 -46.98 -1.37
CA VAL A 499 31.86 -45.53 -1.61
C VAL A 499 33.34 -45.22 -1.85
N TYR A 500 33.69 -44.92 -3.09
CA TYR A 500 35.06 -44.66 -3.53
C TYR A 500 35.55 -43.35 -2.90
N LYS A 501 36.03 -43.40 -1.66
CA LYS A 501 36.94 -42.37 -1.14
C LYS A 501 38.22 -42.51 -1.94
N LYS A 502 38.47 -41.58 -2.86
CA LYS A 502 39.71 -41.55 -3.66
C LYS A 502 40.91 -41.86 -2.75
N PRO A 503 41.72 -42.88 -3.07
CA PRO A 503 42.91 -43.17 -2.29
C PRO A 503 43.81 -41.93 -2.32
N GLN A 504 44.21 -41.45 -1.14
CA GLN A 504 45.26 -40.45 -1.03
C GLN A 504 46.56 -41.13 -1.43
N PHE A 505 46.92 -41.06 -2.71
CA PHE A 505 48.26 -41.45 -3.14
C PHE A 505 49.29 -40.65 -2.34
N PRO A 506 50.42 -41.26 -1.92
CA PRO A 506 51.56 -40.51 -1.40
C PRO A 506 51.90 -39.42 -2.42
N ARG A 507 51.80 -38.15 -1.98
CA ARG A 507 51.91 -36.98 -2.85
C ARG A 507 53.28 -36.99 -3.55
N ASP A 508 53.26 -37.14 -4.87
CA ASP A 508 54.45 -36.89 -5.68
C ASP A 508 54.93 -35.45 -5.44
N PRO A 509 56.21 -35.24 -5.04
CA PRO A 509 56.73 -33.91 -4.69
C PRO A 509 56.79 -32.92 -5.87
N ARG A 510 56.52 -33.39 -7.11
CA ARG A 510 56.36 -32.54 -8.29
C ARG A 510 54.95 -31.94 -8.41
N ASN A 511 53.91 -32.62 -7.92
CA ASN A 511 52.51 -32.20 -8.06
C ASN A 511 52.07 -31.21 -6.97
N THR A 512 52.92 -30.97 -5.96
CA THR A 512 52.73 -29.97 -4.89
C THR A 512 53.31 -28.59 -5.22
N ARG A 513 53.99 -28.42 -6.37
CA ARG A 513 54.45 -27.11 -6.86
C ARG A 513 53.37 -26.37 -7.64
N VAL A 514 52.14 -26.38 -7.12
CA VAL A 514 51.09 -25.52 -7.65
C VAL A 514 51.37 -24.12 -7.09
N PRO A 515 51.48 -23.07 -7.91
CA PRO A 515 51.55 -21.70 -7.43
C PRO A 515 50.35 -21.45 -6.51
N GLU A 516 50.60 -20.93 -5.31
CA GLU A 516 49.50 -20.66 -4.38
C GLU A 516 48.54 -19.64 -5.00
N ARG A 517 47.25 -19.93 -4.86
CA ARG A 517 46.20 -19.07 -5.42
C ARG A 517 46.19 -17.72 -4.68
N PRO A 518 45.89 -16.61 -5.37
CA PRO A 518 45.68 -15.31 -4.73
C PRO A 518 44.65 -15.42 -3.61
N LEU A 519 44.90 -14.74 -2.49
CA LEU A 519 44.01 -14.75 -1.33
C LEU A 519 42.82 -13.82 -1.59
N GLU A 520 41.60 -14.36 -1.65
CA GLU A 520 40.36 -13.58 -1.71
C GLU A 520 39.89 -13.23 -0.29
N GLY A 521 39.50 -11.97 -0.08
CA GLY A 521 38.96 -11.50 1.20
C GLY A 521 40.00 -10.88 2.15
N ARG A 522 39.75 -10.96 3.46
CA ARG A 522 40.58 -10.28 4.48
C ARG A 522 41.96 -10.93 4.57
N GLY A 523 43.01 -10.12 4.46
CA GLY A 523 44.40 -10.59 4.53
C GLY A 523 44.69 -11.39 5.81
N LYS A 524 45.41 -12.50 5.67
CA LYS A 524 45.81 -13.39 6.77
C LYS A 524 47.28 -13.82 6.56
N ASN A 525 48.02 -14.01 7.66
CA ASN A 525 49.42 -14.45 7.67
C ASN A 525 50.38 -13.55 6.86
N GLY A 526 50.24 -12.22 6.97
CA GLY A 526 51.12 -11.26 6.30
C GLY A 526 50.87 -11.06 4.80
N ARG A 527 49.82 -11.70 4.24
CA ARG A 527 49.40 -11.49 2.85
C ARG A 527 48.19 -10.57 2.80
N ILE A 528 48.25 -9.61 1.88
CA ILE A 528 47.14 -8.70 1.59
C ILE A 528 46.18 -9.45 0.67
N GLY A 529 44.94 -9.66 1.13
CA GLY A 529 43.89 -10.27 0.31
C GLY A 529 43.22 -9.24 -0.59
N ARG A 530 42.69 -9.69 -1.73
CA ARG A 530 41.92 -8.82 -2.63
C ARG A 530 40.54 -8.55 -2.02
N SER A 531 40.26 -7.29 -1.72
CA SER A 531 38.93 -6.81 -1.32
C SER A 531 38.15 -6.38 -2.57
N ALA A 532 36.83 -6.57 -2.57
CA ALA A 532 35.96 -6.16 -3.68
C ALA A 532 35.99 -4.64 -3.95
N LEU A 533 36.38 -3.83 -2.96
CA LEU A 533 36.49 -2.37 -3.07
C LEU A 533 37.84 -1.91 -3.63
N GLN A 534 38.81 -2.79 -3.83
CA GLN A 534 40.16 -2.44 -4.28
C GLN A 534 40.20 -1.83 -5.71
N PRO A 535 39.40 -2.28 -6.69
CA PRO A 535 39.29 -1.62 -8.00
C PRO A 535 38.71 -0.20 -7.88
N LEU A 536 37.74 -0.04 -6.98
CA LEU A 536 37.04 1.22 -6.74
C LEU A 536 37.95 2.27 -6.06
N VAL A 537 38.85 1.82 -5.16
CA VAL A 537 39.89 2.68 -4.56
C VAL A 537 40.96 3.04 -5.59
N ALA A 538 41.31 2.13 -6.50
CA ALA A 538 42.26 2.44 -7.57
C ALA A 538 41.71 3.50 -8.53
N GLU A 539 40.42 3.41 -8.87
CA GLU A 539 39.71 4.40 -9.68
C GLU A 539 39.56 5.74 -8.94
N LEU A 540 39.42 5.72 -7.61
CA LEU A 540 39.41 6.92 -6.77
C LEU A 540 40.77 7.65 -6.75
N TRP A 541 41.86 6.97 -7.09
CA TRP A 541 43.24 7.46 -6.99
C TRP A 541 43.88 7.80 -8.35
N GLU A 542 43.12 7.74 -9.45
CA GLU A 542 43.57 8.12 -10.80
C GLU A 542 43.95 9.61 -10.95
N GLY A 543 43.79 10.42 -9.90
CA GLY A 543 44.08 11.86 -9.89
C GLY A 543 45.34 12.29 -9.11
N ASP A 544 46.22 11.37 -8.70
CA ASP A 544 47.33 11.76 -7.82
C ASP A 544 48.53 12.34 -8.59
N LEU A 545 48.62 13.67 -8.62
CA LEU A 545 49.78 14.47 -9.04
C LEU A 545 51.11 14.08 -8.37
N ARG A 546 51.09 13.18 -7.38
CA ARG A 546 52.28 12.64 -6.71
C ARG A 546 53.18 11.80 -7.62
N ALA A 547 52.68 11.30 -8.75
CA ALA A 547 53.47 10.51 -9.69
C ALA A 547 54.28 11.36 -10.68
N GLU A 548 53.98 12.65 -10.85
CA GLU A 548 54.74 13.54 -11.74
C GLU A 548 55.83 14.29 -10.96
N ASP A 549 57.07 14.26 -11.45
CA ASP A 549 58.14 15.12 -10.92
C ASP A 549 57.72 16.59 -11.14
N PRO A 550 57.72 17.45 -10.09
CA PRO A 550 57.30 18.85 -10.21
C PRO A 550 58.05 19.60 -11.31
N ARG A 551 59.30 19.21 -11.62
CA ARG A 551 60.06 19.82 -12.71
C ARG A 551 59.45 19.51 -14.07
N GLU A 552 59.10 18.26 -14.32
CA GLU A 552 58.55 17.82 -15.61
C GLU A 552 57.17 18.42 -15.84
N ALA A 553 56.34 18.44 -14.80
CA ALA A 553 55.02 19.07 -14.84
C ALA A 553 55.08 20.55 -15.23
N LEU A 554 56.04 21.31 -14.68
CA LEU A 554 56.23 22.72 -15.03
C LEU A 554 56.79 22.92 -16.44
N LEU A 555 57.69 22.05 -16.88
CA LEU A 555 58.31 22.13 -18.21
C LEU A 555 57.29 21.93 -19.34
N LYS A 556 56.29 21.05 -19.14
CA LYS A 556 55.17 20.85 -20.09
C LYS A 556 54.43 22.16 -20.41
N TYR A 557 54.37 23.10 -19.47
CA TYR A 557 53.67 24.38 -19.65
C TYR A 557 54.59 25.55 -20.02
N ALA A 558 55.91 25.36 -20.03
CA ALA A 558 56.87 26.43 -20.30
C ALA A 558 56.73 27.02 -21.72
N ASP A 559 56.55 26.16 -22.73
CA ASP A 559 56.38 26.60 -24.12
C ASP A 559 55.02 27.26 -24.35
N LYS A 560 53.99 26.81 -23.63
CA LYS A 560 52.65 27.41 -23.67
C LYS A 560 52.66 28.80 -23.02
N ALA A 561 53.35 28.95 -21.90
CA ALA A 561 53.51 30.23 -21.21
C ALA A 561 54.33 31.24 -22.04
N LYS A 562 55.31 30.78 -22.82
CA LYS A 562 56.06 31.64 -23.77
C LYS A 562 55.20 32.10 -24.96
N LYS A 563 54.37 31.21 -25.50
CA LYS A 563 53.54 31.49 -26.68
C LYS A 563 52.31 32.34 -26.37
N ASP A 564 51.69 32.14 -25.21
CA ASP A 564 50.48 32.86 -24.78
C ASP A 564 50.58 33.31 -23.31
N PRO A 565 51.30 34.41 -23.03
CA PRO A 565 51.51 34.93 -21.67
C PRO A 565 50.25 35.64 -21.15
N ARG A 566 49.22 34.86 -20.76
CA ARG A 566 47.94 35.41 -20.30
C ARG A 566 48.06 36.33 -19.07
N PHE A 567 48.93 35.98 -18.12
CA PHE A 567 49.10 36.73 -16.85
C PHE A 567 50.28 37.72 -16.85
N THR A 568 51.30 37.52 -17.71
CA THR A 568 52.50 38.36 -17.77
C THR A 568 52.50 39.36 -18.93
N SER A 569 51.49 39.33 -19.81
CA SER A 569 51.30 40.27 -20.93
C SER A 569 51.34 41.75 -20.50
N VAL A 570 50.75 42.08 -19.35
CA VAL A 570 50.68 43.45 -18.81
C VAL A 570 52.07 43.96 -18.41
N TYR A 571 52.98 43.07 -18.03
CA TYR A 571 54.32 43.40 -17.54
C TYR A 571 55.41 43.27 -18.61
N ALA A 572 55.06 42.86 -19.84
CA ALA A 572 56.03 42.70 -20.93
C ALA A 572 56.84 43.97 -21.23
N LYS A 573 56.29 45.16 -20.95
CA LYS A 573 56.95 46.45 -21.15
C LYS A 573 57.81 46.90 -19.96
N THR A 574 57.50 46.43 -18.76
CA THR A 574 58.13 46.87 -17.50
C THR A 574 59.04 45.82 -16.88
N GLN A 575 59.17 44.65 -17.51
CA GLN A 575 59.97 43.55 -17.00
C GLN A 575 61.46 43.93 -16.99
N PRO A 576 62.16 43.83 -15.85
CA PRO A 576 63.58 44.10 -15.79
C PRO A 576 64.35 43.08 -16.64
N LYS A 577 65.32 43.55 -17.42
CA LYS A 577 66.23 42.66 -18.15
C LYS A 577 67.17 42.01 -17.14
N THR A 578 67.09 40.69 -16.99
CA THR A 578 68.01 39.91 -16.17
C THR A 578 69.40 39.95 -16.81
N ILE A 579 70.36 40.55 -16.11
CA ILE A 579 71.77 40.49 -16.48
C ILE A 579 72.31 39.22 -15.83
N PHE A 580 72.55 38.18 -16.61
CA PHE A 580 73.30 37.01 -16.14
C PHE A 580 74.79 37.35 -16.16
N ALA A 581 75.55 36.79 -15.22
CA ALA A 581 77.00 36.79 -15.33
C ALA A 581 77.39 36.05 -16.61
N GLU A 582 78.28 36.62 -17.42
CA GLU A 582 78.87 35.90 -18.54
C GLU A 582 79.76 34.80 -17.97
N ASP A 583 79.47 33.54 -18.33
CA ASP A 583 80.30 32.41 -17.93
C ASP A 583 81.66 32.50 -18.63
N ASP A 584 82.72 32.77 -17.86
CA ASP A 584 84.13 32.75 -18.27
C ASP A 584 84.61 31.32 -18.61
N THR A 585 84.02 30.69 -19.62
CA THR A 585 84.37 29.34 -20.10
C THR A 585 85.01 29.38 -21.48
N LYS A 586 86.01 30.26 -21.67
CA LYS A 586 86.85 30.32 -22.88
C LYS A 586 88.34 30.06 -22.66
N SER A 587 88.74 29.40 -21.57
CA SER A 587 90.17 29.19 -21.27
C SER A 587 90.56 27.85 -20.64
N GLN A 588 89.84 26.75 -20.91
CA GLN A 588 90.27 25.41 -20.42
C GLN A 588 90.21 24.24 -21.41
N ASP A 589 89.95 24.45 -22.70
CA ASP A 589 90.02 23.39 -23.72
C ASP A 589 91.14 23.64 -24.76
N ALA A 590 92.36 23.80 -24.26
CA ALA A 590 93.58 23.69 -25.08
C ALA A 590 94.72 23.06 -24.26
N GLN A 591 94.67 21.74 -24.12
CA GLN A 591 95.85 20.87 -24.02
C GLN A 591 95.51 19.46 -24.51
#